data_AF-A0A932MDE1-F1
#
_entry.id   AF-A0A932MDE1-F1
#
_cell.length_a   1.000
_cell.length_b   1.000
_cell.length_c   1.000
_cell.angle_alpha   90.00
_cell.angle_beta   90.00
_cell.angle_gamma   90.00
#
_symmetry.space_group_name_H-M   'P 1'
#
loop_
_entity.id
_entity.type
_entity.pdbx_description
1 polymer ?
#
loop_
_entity_poly.entity_id
_entity_poly.type
_entity_poly.pdbx_seq_one_letter_code
_entity_poly.pdbx_strand_id
1 'polypeptide(L)'
;CRRCAGRCVFVVHKHAATRLHYDLRLEIRGVLESWAVPKGPSRNPADKRLAVHVEPHPIEYGDFEGIIPEGNYGAGAVIVWDRGAWVPLEDPELGMEKGKLLFELRGYKLRGKWTLVKIKSKTTRKDHTGKEWLLIKERDALVSTTGDEFVQGSVLSGLTVEELRDGNPRAGEIIRQLEKLKAPKRRVTVGDVKLMLAETREEPFSGKGWIYEIKYDGYRILAGREGGEAKLLTRNANDASAAFPEVARAVRALPYEGVVLDGEVVCLDGGGRPSFDRLQKRGRLTQAAEVRQAAVDYPATYFGFDLLAFEGFDLRPLPLAARKTLLQSVVPTAGALNY
;
A
#
# COMPACT_ATOMS: atom_id res chain seq x y z
N CYS A 1 12.13 -28.23 6.38
CA CYS A 1 11.05 -27.38 6.91
C CYS A 1 10.38 -26.68 5.72
N ARG A 2 9.17 -27.09 5.29
CA ARG A 2 8.51 -26.66 4.02
C ARG A 2 7.82 -25.27 4.10
N ARG A 3 8.31 -24.31 4.88
CA ARG A 3 7.56 -23.06 5.16
C ARG A 3 7.78 -21.90 4.19
N CYS A 4 8.67 -22.02 3.19
CA CYS A 4 8.96 -20.95 2.23
C CYS A 4 8.73 -21.34 0.76
N ALA A 5 7.84 -22.30 0.49
CA ALA A 5 7.43 -22.63 -0.88
C ALA A 5 6.28 -21.74 -1.42
N GLY A 6 5.75 -20.83 -0.60
CA GLY A 6 4.69 -19.87 -0.94
C GLY A 6 5.21 -18.43 -0.99
N ARG A 7 4.39 -17.51 -1.49
CA ARG A 7 4.71 -16.07 -1.50
C ARG A 7 4.74 -15.53 -0.07
N CYS A 8 5.71 -14.67 0.23
CA CYS A 8 5.90 -14.05 1.55
C CYS A 8 5.80 -12.52 1.44
N VAL A 9 5.69 -11.80 2.56
CA VAL A 9 5.56 -10.34 2.55
C VAL A 9 6.91 -9.66 2.35
N PHE A 10 6.95 -8.59 1.56
CA PHE A 10 8.02 -7.61 1.63
C PHE A 10 7.49 -6.22 1.96
N VAL A 11 8.36 -5.41 2.55
CA VAL A 11 8.10 -4.02 2.88
C VAL A 11 9.31 -3.19 2.49
N VAL A 12 9.06 -1.97 2.03
CA VAL A 12 10.08 -0.94 1.90
C VAL A 12 9.64 0.26 2.74
N HIS A 13 10.39 0.57 3.78
CA HIS A 13 10.20 1.83 4.50
C HIS A 13 11.06 2.91 3.85
N LYS A 14 10.53 4.14 3.70
CA LYS A 14 11.34 5.33 3.40
C LYS A 14 11.52 6.08 4.72
N HIS A 15 12.77 6.30 5.10
CA HIS A 15 13.14 6.70 6.45
C HIS A 15 13.98 7.98 6.40
N ALA A 16 13.40 9.09 6.85
CA ALA A 16 14.06 10.38 7.03
C ALA A 16 14.73 10.46 8.41
N ALA A 17 15.77 9.65 8.61
CA ALA A 17 16.66 9.74 9.77
C ALA A 17 17.72 10.85 9.58
N THR A 18 18.88 10.74 10.24
CA THR A 18 20.04 11.63 9.98
C THR A 18 20.41 11.73 8.50
N ARG A 19 20.22 10.63 7.77
CA ARG A 19 20.25 10.61 6.30
C ARG A 19 19.02 9.88 5.80
N LEU A 20 18.39 10.42 4.77
CA LEU A 20 17.33 9.73 4.05
C LEU A 20 17.86 8.41 3.49
N HIS A 21 17.15 7.32 3.79
CA HIS A 21 17.42 6.00 3.25
C HIS A 21 16.13 5.20 3.12
N TYR A 22 16.24 4.01 2.53
CA TYR A 22 15.13 3.08 2.39
C TYR A 22 15.48 1.76 3.05
N ASP A 23 14.59 1.19 3.85
CA ASP A 23 14.80 -0.13 4.41
C ASP A 23 14.01 -1.17 3.61
N LEU A 24 14.71 -1.99 2.83
CA LEU A 24 14.11 -3.15 2.16
C LEU A 24 14.03 -4.31 3.15
N ARG A 25 12.86 -4.93 3.26
CA ARG A 25 12.57 -5.95 4.26
C ARG A 25 11.88 -7.13 3.59
N LEU A 26 12.46 -8.31 3.72
CA LEU A 26 11.93 -9.56 3.17
C LEU A 26 11.55 -10.49 4.33
N GLU A 27 10.31 -10.97 4.36
CA GLU A 27 9.90 -11.98 5.33
C GLU A 27 10.60 -13.31 5.04
N ILE A 28 11.49 -13.73 5.94
CA ILE A 28 12.22 -15.00 5.89
C ILE A 28 12.15 -15.63 7.28
N ARG A 29 11.72 -16.90 7.38
CA ARG A 29 11.61 -17.65 8.64
C ARG A 29 10.83 -16.94 9.77
N GLY A 30 9.82 -16.15 9.42
CA GLY A 30 8.94 -15.48 10.38
C GLY A 30 9.48 -14.15 10.92
N VAL A 31 10.55 -13.61 10.35
CA VAL A 31 11.07 -12.27 10.64
C VAL A 31 11.29 -11.49 9.35
N LEU A 32 11.38 -10.17 9.46
CA LEU A 32 11.74 -9.27 8.36
C LEU A 32 13.26 -9.10 8.30
N GLU A 33 13.93 -9.92 7.50
CA GLU A 33 15.34 -9.70 7.13
C GLU A 33 15.46 -8.35 6.42
N SER A 34 16.35 -7.49 6.92
CA SER A 34 16.29 -6.05 6.63
C SER A 34 17.60 -5.52 6.07
N TRP A 35 17.52 -4.66 5.07
CA TRP A 35 18.65 -3.96 4.47
C TRP A 35 18.39 -2.47 4.34
N ALA A 36 19.28 -1.65 4.88
CA ALA A 36 19.31 -0.21 4.66
C ALA A 36 19.92 0.09 3.28
N VAL A 37 19.17 0.76 2.41
CA VAL A 37 19.51 1.12 1.03
C VAL A 37 19.58 2.65 0.92
N PRO A 38 20.76 3.28 1.11
CA PRO A 38 20.85 4.73 1.26
C PRO A 38 20.30 5.54 0.09
N LYS A 39 20.51 5.06 -1.14
CA LYS A 39 20.01 5.73 -2.34
C LYS A 39 18.64 5.22 -2.79
N GLY A 40 18.05 4.27 -2.08
CA GLY A 40 16.83 3.57 -2.51
C GLY A 40 17.01 2.66 -3.73
N PRO A 41 15.96 1.90 -4.08
CA PRO A 41 15.93 1.01 -5.25
C PRO A 41 15.96 1.80 -6.56
N SER A 42 16.37 1.14 -7.65
CA SER A 42 16.37 1.70 -9.01
C SER A 42 15.75 0.72 -10.00
N ARG A 43 15.04 1.23 -11.01
CA ARG A 43 14.55 0.43 -12.14
C ARG A 43 15.64 0.13 -13.18
N ASN A 44 16.80 0.77 -13.10
CA ASN A 44 17.88 0.60 -14.04
C ASN A 44 18.78 -0.57 -13.61
N PRO A 45 18.92 -1.65 -14.42
CA PRO A 45 19.81 -2.77 -14.11
C PRO A 45 21.31 -2.39 -13.98
N ALA A 46 21.72 -1.25 -14.52
CA ALA A 46 23.09 -0.75 -14.38
C ALA A 46 23.38 -0.19 -12.98
N ASP A 47 22.34 0.22 -12.25
CA ASP A 47 22.47 0.81 -10.92
C ASP A 47 22.67 -0.28 -9.87
N LYS A 48 23.89 -0.40 -9.35
CA LYS A 48 24.20 -1.28 -8.21
C LYS A 48 24.00 -0.51 -6.91
N ARG A 49 22.85 -0.67 -6.26
CA ARG A 49 22.51 0.07 -5.03
C ARG A 49 23.11 -0.63 -3.82
N LEU A 50 23.93 0.07 -3.04
CA LEU A 50 24.42 -0.43 -1.75
C LEU A 50 23.22 -0.74 -0.85
N ALA A 51 23.21 -1.94 -0.27
CA ALA A 51 22.22 -2.44 0.67
C ALA A 51 22.96 -3.03 1.87
N VAL A 52 22.91 -2.38 3.03
CA VAL A 52 23.60 -2.81 4.24
C VAL A 52 22.65 -3.66 5.07
N HIS A 53 22.99 -4.92 5.33
CA HIS A 53 22.18 -5.83 6.15
C HIS A 53 22.19 -5.35 7.60
N VAL A 54 21.00 -5.16 8.16
CA VAL A 54 20.75 -4.68 9.53
C VAL A 54 19.95 -5.72 10.32
N GLU A 55 19.71 -5.45 11.60
CA GLU A 55 18.98 -6.36 12.47
C GLU A 55 17.59 -6.71 11.90
N PRO A 56 17.16 -7.98 12.00
CA PRO A 56 15.84 -8.38 11.56
C PRO A 56 14.76 -7.71 12.42
N HIS A 57 13.59 -7.48 11.83
CA HIS A 57 12.46 -6.85 12.52
C HIS A 57 11.27 -7.81 12.67
N PRO A 58 10.40 -7.63 13.67
CA PRO A 58 9.12 -8.34 13.74
C PRO A 58 8.25 -8.07 12.51
N ILE A 59 7.41 -9.03 12.11
CA ILE A 59 6.52 -8.88 10.94
C ILE A 59 5.55 -7.71 11.13
N GLU A 60 5.09 -7.52 12.36
CA GLU A 60 4.16 -6.47 12.77
C GLU A 60 4.73 -5.06 12.53
N TYR A 61 6.07 -4.92 12.57
CA TYR A 61 6.74 -3.66 12.27
C TYR A 61 6.58 -3.22 10.81
N GLY A 62 6.24 -4.14 9.90
CA GLY A 62 6.05 -3.82 8.48
C GLY A 62 4.93 -2.82 8.19
N ASP A 63 4.05 -2.55 9.15
CA ASP A 63 2.93 -1.61 9.03
C ASP A 63 3.21 -0.26 9.70
N PHE A 64 4.39 -0.09 10.28
CA PHE A 64 4.71 1.09 11.05
C PHE A 64 4.91 2.31 10.14
N GLU A 65 4.09 3.33 10.39
CA GLU A 65 4.28 4.69 9.88
C GLU A 65 4.20 5.67 11.05
N GLY A 66 5.14 6.61 11.12
CA GLY A 66 5.17 7.59 12.19
C GLY A 66 6.53 8.26 12.37
N ILE A 67 6.68 8.97 13.48
CA ILE A 67 7.92 9.63 13.88
C ILE A 67 8.57 8.80 15.00
N ILE A 68 9.79 8.31 14.75
CA ILE A 68 10.62 7.68 15.77
C ILE A 68 11.26 8.80 16.61
N PRO A 69 11.05 8.83 17.94
CA PRO A 69 11.52 9.93 18.77
C PRO A 69 13.05 10.06 18.79
N GLU A 70 13.54 11.28 18.95
CA GLU A 70 14.97 11.58 19.10
C GLU A 70 15.62 10.76 20.23
N GLY A 71 16.90 10.42 20.05
CA GLY A 71 17.66 9.58 20.99
C GLY A 71 17.44 8.08 20.81
N ASN A 72 16.41 7.65 20.08
CA ASN A 72 16.25 6.24 19.68
C ASN A 72 17.06 5.92 18.42
N TYR A 73 17.43 4.65 18.27
CA TYR A 73 18.04 4.17 17.04
C TYR A 73 17.06 4.35 15.87
N GLY A 74 17.50 5.05 14.83
CA GLY A 74 16.64 5.40 13.69
C GLY A 74 15.64 6.52 14.00
N ALA A 75 15.98 7.49 14.85
CA ALA A 75 15.14 8.68 15.03
C ALA A 75 14.86 9.39 13.69
N GLY A 76 13.59 9.74 13.45
CA GLY A 76 13.14 10.32 12.18
C GLY A 76 11.75 9.86 11.75
N ALA A 77 11.25 10.47 10.67
CA ALA A 77 9.96 10.11 10.09
C ALA A 77 10.09 8.87 9.18
N VAL A 78 9.14 7.95 9.27
CA VAL A 78 9.10 6.67 8.54
C VAL A 78 7.75 6.48 7.88
N ILE A 79 7.75 6.19 6.58
CA ILE A 79 6.56 5.75 5.84
C ILE A 79 6.77 4.35 5.25
N VAL A 80 5.69 3.59 5.10
CA VAL A 80 5.60 2.38 4.27
C VAL A 80 5.55 2.85 2.82
N TRP A 81 6.73 2.97 2.23
CA TRP A 81 6.90 3.46 0.88
C TRP A 81 6.49 2.43 -0.17
N ASP A 82 6.69 1.14 0.07
CA ASP A 82 6.11 0.09 -0.76
C ASP A 82 5.87 -1.17 0.06
N ARG A 83 4.98 -2.02 -0.45
CA ARG A 83 4.64 -3.30 0.16
C ARG A 83 4.09 -4.24 -0.89
N GLY A 84 4.29 -5.53 -0.69
CA GLY A 84 3.54 -6.53 -1.41
C GLY A 84 4.03 -7.93 -1.11
N ALA A 85 3.92 -8.79 -2.13
CA ALA A 85 4.46 -10.13 -2.09
C ALA A 85 5.87 -10.16 -2.67
N TRP A 86 6.78 -10.92 -2.07
CA TRP A 86 8.00 -11.35 -2.74
C TRP A 86 7.97 -12.86 -2.97
N VAL A 87 8.60 -13.28 -4.05
CA VAL A 87 8.68 -14.66 -4.48
C VAL A 87 10.15 -15.03 -4.65
N PRO A 88 10.71 -15.90 -3.78
CA PRO A 88 12.06 -16.40 -3.98
C PRO A 88 12.13 -17.22 -5.27
N LEU A 89 13.14 -16.96 -6.11
CA LEU A 89 13.41 -17.72 -7.34
C LEU A 89 14.47 -18.82 -7.13
N GLU A 90 15.16 -18.77 -6.00
CA GLU A 90 16.09 -19.77 -5.48
C GLU A 90 15.78 -20.00 -3.98
N ASP A 91 16.35 -21.03 -3.34
CA ASP A 91 16.16 -21.23 -1.90
C ASP A 91 16.68 -20.01 -1.12
N PRO A 92 15.81 -19.28 -0.39
CA PRO A 92 16.21 -18.04 0.26
C PRO A 92 17.12 -18.27 1.47
N GLU A 93 17.05 -19.41 2.13
CA GLU A 93 17.90 -19.73 3.28
C GLU A 93 19.33 -20.00 2.81
N LEU A 94 19.46 -20.81 1.77
CA LEU A 94 20.74 -21.06 1.12
C LEU A 94 21.30 -19.79 0.47
N GLY A 95 20.42 -18.94 -0.06
CA GLY A 95 20.79 -17.65 -0.63
C GLY A 95 21.34 -16.66 0.41
N MET A 96 20.76 -16.61 1.61
CA MET A 96 21.29 -15.84 2.74
C MET A 96 22.69 -16.34 3.14
N GLU A 97 22.88 -17.65 3.23
CA GLU A 97 24.18 -18.26 3.57
C GLU A 97 25.25 -18.00 2.49
N LYS A 98 24.90 -18.19 1.22
CA LYS A 98 25.81 -18.00 0.08
C LYS A 98 26.05 -16.54 -0.28
N GLY A 99 25.26 -15.62 0.26
CA GLY A 99 25.34 -14.20 -0.04
C GLY A 99 24.73 -13.82 -1.41
N LYS A 100 23.70 -14.54 -1.87
CA LYS A 100 22.96 -14.20 -3.10
C LYS A 100 21.48 -14.59 -2.96
N LEU A 101 20.59 -13.62 -3.07
CA LEU A 101 19.15 -13.83 -3.19
C LEU A 101 18.68 -13.38 -4.57
N LEU A 102 18.02 -14.25 -5.31
CA LEU A 102 17.32 -13.93 -6.55
C LEU A 102 15.81 -14.07 -6.31
N PHE A 103 15.05 -13.02 -6.58
CA PHE A 103 13.62 -12.98 -6.24
C PHE A 103 12.80 -12.08 -7.18
N GLU A 104 11.48 -12.25 -7.14
CA GLU A 104 10.51 -11.36 -7.78
C GLU A 104 9.77 -10.54 -6.71
N LEU A 105 9.65 -9.23 -6.91
CA LEU A 105 8.79 -8.36 -6.11
C LEU A 105 7.47 -8.13 -6.84
N ARG A 106 6.37 -8.11 -6.08
CA ARG A 106 5.01 -7.84 -6.52
C ARG A 106 4.36 -6.83 -5.56
N GLY A 107 4.92 -5.63 -5.51
CA GLY A 107 4.35 -4.51 -4.76
C GLY A 107 3.61 -3.52 -5.63
N TYR A 108 3.24 -2.40 -5.02
CA TYR A 108 2.58 -1.29 -5.69
C TYR A 108 3.58 -0.47 -6.51
N LYS A 109 4.84 -0.40 -6.08
CA LYS A 109 5.90 0.36 -6.76
C LYS A 109 6.99 -0.53 -7.35
N LEU A 110 7.56 -1.41 -6.53
CA LEU A 110 8.59 -2.37 -6.90
C LEU A 110 7.94 -3.64 -7.44
N ARG A 111 8.19 -3.89 -8.72
CA ARG A 111 7.70 -5.05 -9.43
C ARG A 111 8.82 -5.71 -10.25
N GLY A 112 8.66 -6.99 -10.55
CA GLY A 112 9.59 -7.75 -11.39
C GLY A 112 10.75 -8.35 -10.62
N LYS A 113 11.80 -8.78 -11.32
CA LYS A 113 12.93 -9.53 -10.77
C LYS A 113 14.02 -8.62 -10.21
N TRP A 114 14.62 -9.05 -9.11
CA TRP A 114 15.67 -8.36 -8.36
C TRP A 114 16.67 -9.36 -7.78
N THR A 115 17.88 -8.87 -7.52
CA THR A 115 18.92 -9.65 -6.85
C THR A 115 19.56 -8.84 -5.72
N LEU A 116 19.76 -9.49 -4.57
CA LEU A 116 20.69 -9.05 -3.53
C LEU A 116 21.96 -9.89 -3.60
N VAL A 117 23.13 -9.27 -3.75
CA VAL A 117 24.43 -9.97 -3.76
C VAL A 117 25.36 -9.39 -2.72
N LYS A 118 25.86 -10.23 -1.81
CA LYS A 118 26.84 -9.87 -0.79
C LYS A 118 28.18 -9.55 -1.42
N ILE A 119 28.77 -8.41 -1.05
CA ILE A 119 30.09 -8.01 -1.52
C ILE A 119 31.12 -8.91 -0.83
N LYS A 120 31.88 -9.68 -1.61
CA LYS A 120 32.99 -10.48 -1.07
C LYS A 120 34.16 -9.56 -0.72
N SER A 121 34.67 -9.67 0.50
CA SER A 121 35.93 -9.06 0.90
C SER A 121 37.04 -9.50 -0.04
N LYS A 122 37.62 -8.55 -0.81
CA LYS A 122 38.87 -8.79 -1.55
C LYS A 122 40.06 -8.00 -1.00
N THR A 123 39.87 -7.21 0.06
CA THR A 123 40.92 -6.35 0.63
C THR A 123 40.70 -6.07 2.11
N THR A 124 41.82 -5.91 2.84
CA THR A 124 42.00 -5.36 4.19
C THR A 124 41.54 -3.89 4.29
N ARG A 125 40.33 -3.56 3.82
CA ARG A 125 39.69 -2.26 4.14
C ARG A 125 39.14 -2.32 5.55
N LYS A 126 39.60 -1.42 6.42
CA LYS A 126 39.17 -1.29 7.83
C LYS A 126 37.65 -1.15 8.02
N ASP A 127 36.91 -0.78 6.98
CA ASP A 127 35.48 -0.46 7.05
C ASP A 127 34.55 -1.55 6.51
N HIS A 128 35.07 -2.71 6.09
CA HIS A 128 34.23 -3.80 5.59
C HIS A 128 33.72 -4.66 6.76
N THR A 129 32.44 -4.54 7.06
CA THR A 129 31.81 -5.24 8.18
C THR A 129 31.30 -6.63 7.81
N GLY A 130 31.32 -6.99 6.52
CA GLY A 130 30.71 -8.21 6.01
C GLY A 130 29.19 -8.15 5.98
N LYS A 131 28.60 -6.95 6.10
CA LYS A 131 27.16 -6.69 6.02
C LYS A 131 26.76 -6.01 4.72
N GLU A 132 27.69 -5.73 3.82
CA GLU A 132 27.46 -4.97 2.60
C GLU A 132 26.98 -5.87 1.45
N TRP A 133 25.79 -5.56 0.92
CA TRP A 133 25.18 -6.19 -0.24
C TRP A 133 24.95 -5.15 -1.34
N LEU A 134 24.64 -5.63 -2.53
CA LEU A 134 24.16 -4.84 -3.65
C LEU A 134 22.75 -5.29 -4.02
N LEU A 135 21.79 -4.36 -4.00
CA LEU A 135 20.47 -4.51 -4.60
C LEU A 135 20.54 -4.10 -6.07
N ILE A 136 20.14 -5.01 -6.97
CA ILE A 136 20.21 -4.81 -8.42
C ILE A 136 18.87 -5.22 -9.03
N LYS A 137 18.33 -4.39 -9.93
CA LYS A 137 17.18 -4.75 -10.76
C LYS A 137 17.62 -5.73 -11.84
N GLU A 138 16.97 -6.88 -11.93
CA GLU A 138 17.21 -7.84 -12.99
C GLU A 138 16.46 -7.47 -14.28
N ARG A 139 16.96 -7.93 -15.43
CA ARG A 139 16.32 -7.65 -16.72
C ARG A 139 14.98 -8.38 -16.84
N ASP A 140 13.93 -7.60 -17.09
CA ASP A 140 12.57 -8.05 -17.42
C ASP A 140 11.81 -6.93 -18.14
N ALA A 141 10.51 -7.10 -18.35
CA ALA A 141 9.65 -6.12 -19.02
C ALA A 141 9.40 -4.82 -18.22
N LEU A 142 9.87 -4.73 -16.96
CA LEU A 142 9.59 -3.63 -16.04
C LEU A 142 10.84 -2.79 -15.72
N VAL A 143 11.94 -3.01 -16.43
CA VAL A 143 13.13 -2.15 -16.35
C VAL A 143 12.85 -0.78 -16.95
N SER A 144 13.48 0.25 -16.38
CA SER A 144 13.48 1.60 -16.95
C SER A 144 14.89 2.19 -16.86
N THR A 145 15.36 2.77 -17.96
CA THR A 145 16.67 3.42 -18.08
C THR A 145 16.55 4.94 -18.26
N THR A 146 15.33 5.46 -18.34
CA THR A 146 15.03 6.89 -18.56
C THR A 146 15.06 7.71 -17.28
N GLY A 147 15.33 7.08 -16.13
CA GLY A 147 15.38 7.75 -14.84
C GLY A 147 14.00 8.00 -14.24
N ASP A 148 12.96 7.28 -14.68
CA ASP A 148 11.60 7.46 -14.16
C ASP A 148 11.58 7.26 -12.63
N GLU A 149 11.22 8.32 -11.92
CA GLU A 149 11.12 8.27 -10.48
C GLU A 149 9.92 7.43 -10.05
N PHE A 150 10.10 6.72 -8.94
CA PHE A 150 8.98 6.08 -8.27
C PHE A 150 8.10 7.13 -7.59
N VAL A 151 6.81 6.84 -7.47
CA VAL A 151 5.89 7.59 -6.60
C VAL A 151 6.49 7.66 -5.19
N GLN A 152 6.51 8.85 -4.59
CA GLN A 152 7.21 9.09 -3.33
C GLN A 152 6.36 8.86 -2.08
N GLY A 153 5.05 9.06 -2.15
CA GLY A 153 4.14 8.94 -1.00
C GLY A 153 3.90 7.49 -0.54
N SER A 154 3.47 7.31 0.70
CA SER A 154 3.12 6.03 1.30
C SER A 154 2.09 5.25 0.48
N VAL A 155 2.20 3.92 0.45
CA VAL A 155 1.17 3.04 -0.13
C VAL A 155 -0.01 2.77 0.82
N LEU A 156 0.06 3.30 2.04
CA LEU A 156 -0.99 3.21 3.06
C LEU A 156 -1.67 4.57 3.24
N SER A 157 -0.94 5.56 3.79
CA SER A 157 -1.48 6.89 4.12
C SER A 157 -1.49 7.87 2.94
N GLY A 158 -0.71 7.61 1.89
CA GLY A 158 -0.52 8.54 0.76
C GLY A 158 0.33 9.77 1.09
N LEU A 159 0.86 9.88 2.32
CA LEU A 159 1.76 10.95 2.74
C LEU A 159 3.18 10.73 2.23
N THR A 160 3.87 11.79 1.85
CA THR A 160 5.33 11.76 1.74
C THR A 160 5.96 11.72 3.13
N VAL A 161 7.25 11.37 3.21
CA VAL A 161 7.96 11.35 4.49
C VAL A 161 8.14 12.76 5.06
N GLU A 162 8.22 13.75 4.18
CA GLU A 162 8.26 15.17 4.52
C GLU A 162 6.91 15.65 5.07
N GLU A 163 5.77 15.30 4.43
CA GLU A 163 4.43 15.61 4.95
C GLU A 163 4.18 14.92 6.31
N LEU A 164 4.68 13.70 6.50
CA LEU A 164 4.58 13.01 7.79
C LEU A 164 5.38 13.74 8.88
N ARG A 165 6.57 14.26 8.55
CA ARG A 165 7.45 14.98 9.48
C ARG A 165 6.92 16.38 9.80
N ASP A 166 6.53 17.12 8.78
CA ASP A 166 6.27 18.57 8.84
C ASP A 166 4.77 18.88 9.03
N GLY A 167 3.90 17.87 8.87
CA GLY A 167 2.45 17.97 8.98
C GLY A 167 1.74 17.88 7.62
N ASN A 168 0.50 17.40 7.66
CA ASN A 168 -0.33 17.20 6.47
C ASN A 168 -1.31 18.38 6.25
N PRO A 169 -1.11 19.23 5.23
CA PRO A 169 -2.02 20.34 4.95
C PRO A 169 -3.32 19.92 4.25
N ARG A 170 -3.38 18.70 3.67
CA ARG A 170 -4.45 18.27 2.75
C ARG A 170 -5.83 18.31 3.40
N ALA A 171 -5.94 17.91 4.67
CA ALA A 171 -7.21 17.93 5.39
C ALA A 171 -7.80 19.34 5.46
N GLY A 172 -6.97 20.33 5.82
CA GLY A 172 -7.39 21.73 5.89
C GLY A 172 -7.76 22.31 4.52
N GLU A 173 -7.08 21.90 3.45
CA GLU A 173 -7.42 22.28 2.08
C GLU A 173 -8.79 21.75 1.65
N ILE A 174 -9.04 20.46 1.89
CA ILE A 174 -10.32 19.81 1.60
C ILE A 174 -11.45 20.47 2.41
N ILE A 175 -11.23 20.73 3.71
CA ILE A 175 -12.21 21.42 4.57
C ILE A 175 -12.57 22.80 3.99
N ARG A 176 -11.58 23.62 3.58
CA ARG A 176 -11.85 24.92 2.96
C ARG A 176 -12.68 24.80 1.67
N GLN A 177 -12.46 23.75 0.87
CA GLN A 177 -13.28 23.49 -0.32
C GLN A 177 -14.71 23.09 0.05
N LEU A 178 -14.88 22.23 1.06
CA LEU A 178 -16.19 21.81 1.58
C LEU A 178 -17.01 23.00 2.11
N GLU A 179 -16.37 23.93 2.82
CA GLU A 179 -17.02 25.15 3.30
C GLU A 179 -17.48 26.05 2.14
N LYS A 180 -16.67 26.20 1.09
CA LYS A 180 -17.07 26.94 -0.13
C LYS A 180 -18.24 26.28 -0.85
N LEU A 181 -18.26 24.94 -0.88
CA LEU A 181 -19.35 24.15 -1.45
C LEU A 181 -20.59 24.10 -0.54
N LYS A 182 -20.54 24.73 0.65
CA LYS A 182 -21.61 24.73 1.65
C LYS A 182 -22.04 23.32 2.07
N ALA A 183 -21.06 22.40 2.17
CA ALA A 183 -21.28 21.06 2.67
C ALA A 183 -21.84 21.11 4.11
N PRO A 184 -22.90 20.36 4.44
CA PRO A 184 -23.42 20.33 5.80
C PRO A 184 -22.38 19.85 6.82
N LYS A 185 -22.20 20.60 7.90
CA LYS A 185 -21.39 20.20 9.07
C LYS A 185 -22.19 19.20 9.91
N ARG A 186 -22.19 17.93 9.48
CA ARG A 186 -22.84 16.80 10.14
C ARG A 186 -21.92 15.59 10.07
N ARG A 187 -21.55 15.04 11.23
CA ARG A 187 -20.81 13.79 11.31
C ARG A 187 -21.65 12.66 10.71
N VAL A 188 -21.03 11.87 9.83
CA VAL A 188 -21.60 10.68 9.21
C VAL A 188 -20.58 9.55 9.38
N THR A 189 -21.04 8.42 9.90
CA THR A 189 -20.26 7.19 10.04
C THR A 189 -20.62 6.21 8.94
N VAL A 190 -19.81 5.16 8.78
CA VAL A 190 -20.05 4.07 7.82
C VAL A 190 -21.42 3.43 8.06
N GLY A 191 -21.85 3.29 9.32
CA GLY A 191 -23.15 2.72 9.68
C GLY A 191 -24.37 3.61 9.36
N ASP A 192 -24.17 4.92 9.20
CA ASP A 192 -25.25 5.87 8.89
C ASP A 192 -25.61 5.91 7.39
N VAL A 193 -24.79 5.26 6.55
CA VAL A 193 -24.90 5.34 5.10
C VAL A 193 -25.81 4.25 4.57
N LYS A 194 -26.86 4.67 3.86
CA LYS A 194 -27.62 3.80 2.95
C LYS A 194 -27.01 3.90 1.56
N LEU A 195 -26.71 2.75 0.96
CA LEU A 195 -26.10 2.68 -0.37
C LEU A 195 -27.05 3.22 -1.45
N MET A 196 -26.52 4.10 -2.31
CA MET A 196 -27.20 4.49 -3.54
C MET A 196 -27.13 3.34 -4.55
N LEU A 197 -28.27 2.88 -5.05
CA LEU A 197 -28.35 1.78 -6.01
C LEU A 197 -28.44 2.30 -7.44
N ALA A 198 -27.97 1.49 -8.39
CA ALA A 198 -28.09 1.76 -9.82
C ALA A 198 -29.35 1.10 -10.39
N GLU A 199 -29.92 1.72 -11.40
CA GLU A 199 -30.95 1.12 -12.26
C GLU A 199 -30.29 0.41 -13.45
N THR A 200 -30.90 -0.67 -13.92
CA THR A 200 -30.42 -1.40 -15.11
C THR A 200 -31.03 -0.79 -16.38
N ARG A 201 -30.24 -0.70 -17.45
CA ARG A 201 -30.64 -0.23 -18.78
C ARG A 201 -30.12 -1.21 -19.82
N GLU A 202 -30.85 -1.39 -20.91
CA GLU A 202 -30.47 -2.30 -22.00
C GLU A 202 -29.42 -1.69 -22.93
N GLU A 203 -29.51 -0.38 -23.19
CA GLU A 203 -28.61 0.33 -24.12
C GLU A 203 -27.74 1.37 -23.41
N PRO A 204 -26.49 1.56 -23.86
CA PRO A 204 -25.68 2.70 -23.45
C PRO A 204 -26.37 4.01 -23.81
N PHE A 205 -26.38 4.97 -22.89
CA PHE A 205 -26.96 6.29 -23.11
C PHE A 205 -25.91 7.37 -22.83
N SER A 206 -26.08 8.56 -23.41
CA SER A 206 -25.24 9.72 -23.13
C SER A 206 -25.97 11.04 -23.16
N GLY A 207 -25.45 11.99 -22.39
CA GLY A 207 -26.00 13.34 -22.25
C GLY A 207 -25.05 14.28 -21.52
N LYS A 208 -25.34 15.58 -21.60
CA LYS A 208 -24.55 16.61 -20.92
C LYS A 208 -24.58 16.39 -19.40
N GLY A 209 -23.40 16.33 -18.78
CA GLY A 209 -23.25 16.18 -17.32
C GLY A 209 -23.21 14.74 -16.81
N TRP A 210 -23.29 13.74 -17.68
CA TRP A 210 -23.06 12.34 -17.30
C TRP A 210 -21.58 12.03 -17.09
N ILE A 211 -21.31 11.19 -16.10
CA ILE A 211 -19.97 10.66 -15.77
C ILE A 211 -20.04 9.14 -15.93
N TYR A 212 -19.03 8.56 -16.58
CA TYR A 212 -18.94 7.12 -16.81
C TYR A 212 -17.74 6.55 -16.09
N GLU A 213 -17.94 5.41 -15.45
CA GLU A 213 -16.89 4.68 -14.74
C GLU A 213 -17.00 3.20 -15.07
N ILE A 214 -15.88 2.50 -14.93
CA ILE A 214 -15.87 1.04 -15.04
C ILE A 214 -16.73 0.49 -13.90
N LYS A 215 -17.73 -0.32 -14.26
CA LYS A 215 -18.41 -1.15 -13.28
C LYS A 215 -17.50 -2.32 -12.91
N TYR A 216 -16.85 -2.22 -11.76
CA TYR A 216 -16.09 -3.33 -11.20
C TYR A 216 -17.02 -4.49 -10.81
N ASP A 217 -16.53 -5.72 -11.00
CA ASP A 217 -17.21 -6.95 -10.58
C ASP A 217 -16.52 -7.47 -9.32
N GLY A 218 -17.04 -7.07 -8.17
CA GLY A 218 -16.41 -7.33 -6.88
C GLY A 218 -17.41 -7.39 -5.73
N TYR A 219 -16.93 -7.02 -4.54
CA TYR A 219 -17.78 -6.80 -3.37
C TYR A 219 -17.86 -5.30 -3.10
N ARG A 220 -19.06 -4.74 -3.18
CA ARG A 220 -19.30 -3.36 -2.75
C ARG A 220 -19.12 -3.23 -1.25
N ILE A 221 -18.20 -2.38 -0.84
CA ILE A 221 -17.81 -2.13 0.55
C ILE A 221 -17.87 -0.63 0.82
N LEU A 222 -18.57 -0.26 1.90
CA LEU A 222 -18.36 1.03 2.54
C LEU A 222 -17.11 0.94 3.40
N ALA A 223 -16.14 1.81 3.15
CA ALA A 223 -14.89 1.86 3.87
C ALA A 223 -14.79 3.19 4.62
N GLY A 224 -14.45 3.17 5.90
CA GLY A 224 -14.24 4.42 6.63
C GLY A 224 -13.23 4.32 7.75
N ARG A 225 -12.65 5.47 8.09
CA ARG A 225 -11.79 5.64 9.26
C ARG A 225 -12.59 6.39 10.31
N GLU A 226 -12.74 5.78 11.49
CA GLU A 226 -13.50 6.33 12.61
C GLU A 226 -12.75 6.09 13.92
N GLY A 227 -12.41 7.16 14.64
CA GLY A 227 -11.73 7.04 15.93
C GLY A 227 -10.37 6.34 15.82
N GLY A 228 -9.68 6.54 14.70
CA GLY A 228 -8.39 5.90 14.42
C GLY A 228 -8.47 4.46 13.88
N GLU A 229 -9.65 3.86 13.82
CA GLU A 229 -9.84 2.48 13.34
C GLU A 229 -10.50 2.44 11.96
N ALA A 230 -10.22 1.39 11.20
CA ALA A 230 -10.91 1.13 9.95
C ALA A 230 -12.18 0.31 10.16
N LYS A 231 -13.23 0.63 9.40
CA LYS A 231 -14.44 -0.19 9.28
C LYS A 231 -14.73 -0.45 7.81
N LEU A 232 -14.85 -1.72 7.45
CA LEU A 232 -15.27 -2.16 6.13
C LEU A 232 -16.63 -2.86 6.24
N LEU A 233 -17.70 -2.24 5.76
CA LEU A 233 -19.04 -2.83 5.79
C LEU A 233 -19.50 -3.24 4.38
N THR A 234 -19.94 -4.49 4.26
CA THR A 234 -20.62 -4.97 3.05
C THR A 234 -21.98 -4.30 2.86
N ARG A 235 -22.59 -4.50 1.68
CA ARG A 235 -23.97 -4.08 1.38
C ARG A 235 -25.00 -4.49 2.46
N ASN A 236 -24.81 -5.62 3.12
CA ASN A 236 -25.71 -6.14 4.16
C ASN A 236 -25.23 -5.80 5.58
N ALA A 237 -24.37 -4.79 5.73
CA ALA A 237 -23.80 -4.31 6.99
C ALA A 237 -22.94 -5.33 7.77
N ASN A 238 -22.50 -6.42 7.13
CA ASN A 238 -21.51 -7.33 7.72
C ASN A 238 -20.10 -6.71 7.64
N ASP A 239 -19.31 -6.88 8.70
CA ASP A 239 -17.90 -6.46 8.75
C ASP A 239 -17.02 -7.36 7.87
N ALA A 240 -16.30 -6.75 6.93
CA ALA A 240 -15.38 -7.39 5.99
C ALA A 240 -13.90 -7.11 6.30
N SER A 241 -13.59 -6.39 7.39
CA SER A 241 -12.25 -5.92 7.72
C SER A 241 -11.26 -7.08 7.89
N ALA A 242 -11.70 -8.18 8.52
CA ALA A 242 -10.90 -9.39 8.69
C ALA A 242 -10.62 -10.12 7.36
N ALA A 243 -11.55 -10.09 6.39
CA ALA A 243 -11.37 -10.73 5.09
C ALA A 243 -10.40 -9.96 4.18
N PHE A 244 -10.33 -8.63 4.34
CA PHE A 244 -9.51 -7.73 3.51
C PHE A 244 -8.55 -6.88 4.35
N PRO A 245 -7.59 -7.50 5.06
CA PRO A 245 -6.71 -6.79 6.00
C PRO A 245 -5.81 -5.74 5.35
N GLU A 246 -5.46 -5.87 4.08
CA GLU A 246 -4.69 -4.89 3.32
C GLU A 246 -5.50 -3.61 3.03
N VAL A 247 -6.80 -3.75 2.74
CA VAL A 247 -7.71 -2.61 2.55
C VAL A 247 -7.96 -1.94 3.91
N ALA A 248 -8.27 -2.72 4.94
CA ALA A 248 -8.49 -2.19 6.29
C ALA A 248 -7.27 -1.42 6.82
N ARG A 249 -6.07 -1.95 6.60
CA ARG A 249 -4.80 -1.29 6.96
C ARG A 249 -4.61 0.04 6.24
N ALA A 250 -4.88 0.09 4.94
CA ALA A 250 -4.76 1.33 4.17
C ALA A 250 -5.81 2.37 4.61
N VAL A 251 -7.06 1.96 4.83
CA VAL A 251 -8.11 2.86 5.38
C VAL A 251 -7.73 3.40 6.75
N ARG A 252 -7.20 2.55 7.63
CA ARG A 252 -6.74 2.94 8.97
C ARG A 252 -5.59 3.95 8.92
N ALA A 253 -4.74 3.85 7.90
CA ALA A 253 -3.58 4.73 7.73
C ALA A 253 -3.93 6.08 7.07
N LEU A 254 -5.12 6.26 6.52
CA LEU A 254 -5.52 7.54 5.94
C LEU A 254 -5.35 8.67 6.98
N PRO A 255 -4.70 9.79 6.64
CA PRO A 255 -4.28 10.81 7.60
C PRO A 255 -5.41 11.80 7.95
N TYR A 256 -6.62 11.28 8.17
CA TYR A 256 -7.86 12.04 8.38
C TYR A 256 -8.65 11.47 9.57
N GLU A 257 -9.23 12.30 10.44
CA GLU A 257 -9.96 11.84 11.63
C GLU A 257 -11.27 11.11 11.29
N GLY A 258 -11.89 11.49 10.17
CA GLY A 258 -13.14 10.90 9.70
C GLY A 258 -13.22 10.89 8.18
N VAL A 259 -13.40 9.71 7.59
CA VAL A 259 -13.65 9.54 6.16
C VAL A 259 -14.63 8.39 5.94
N VAL A 260 -15.55 8.54 4.99
CA VAL A 260 -16.43 7.46 4.53
C VAL A 260 -16.42 7.42 3.00
N LEU A 261 -16.01 6.27 2.47
CA LEU A 261 -15.85 5.96 1.06
C LEU A 261 -16.87 4.90 0.65
N ASP A 262 -17.35 5.00 -0.59
CA ASP A 262 -18.11 3.93 -1.27
C ASP A 262 -17.29 3.44 -2.45
N GLY A 263 -17.24 2.13 -2.61
CA GLY A 263 -16.27 1.49 -3.50
C GLY A 263 -16.44 0.00 -3.62
N GLU A 264 -15.65 -0.57 -4.52
CA GLU A 264 -15.67 -1.99 -4.84
C GLU A 264 -14.32 -2.63 -4.47
N VAL A 265 -14.36 -3.70 -3.67
CA VAL A 265 -13.19 -4.56 -3.46
C VAL A 265 -13.13 -5.60 -4.57
N VAL A 266 -11.98 -5.69 -5.23
CA VAL A 266 -11.68 -6.69 -6.26
C VAL A 266 -10.34 -7.36 -6.00
N CYS A 267 -10.12 -8.54 -6.60
CA CYS A 267 -8.80 -9.13 -6.72
C CYS A 267 -8.39 -9.11 -8.18
N LEU A 268 -7.21 -8.57 -8.49
CA LEU A 268 -6.72 -8.45 -9.86
C LEU A 268 -5.96 -9.72 -10.31
N ASP A 269 -6.05 -10.03 -11.60
CA ASP A 269 -5.22 -11.03 -12.26
C ASP A 269 -3.82 -10.46 -12.60
N GLY A 270 -2.96 -11.29 -13.22
CA GLY A 270 -1.61 -10.85 -13.60
C GLY A 270 -1.58 -9.74 -14.66
N GLY A 271 -2.68 -9.56 -15.40
CA GLY A 271 -2.87 -8.48 -16.36
C GLY A 271 -3.56 -7.24 -15.77
N GLY A 272 -3.84 -7.23 -14.46
CA GLY A 272 -4.49 -6.10 -13.79
C GLY A 272 -6.01 -6.06 -13.95
N ARG A 273 -6.65 -7.14 -14.42
CA ARG A 273 -8.11 -7.20 -14.59
C ARG A 273 -8.79 -7.78 -13.35
N PRO A 274 -9.97 -7.29 -12.94
CA PRO A 274 -10.75 -7.91 -11.87
C PRO A 274 -11.05 -9.39 -12.15
N SER A 275 -10.90 -10.23 -11.13
CA SER A 275 -11.08 -11.68 -11.21
C SER A 275 -11.96 -12.17 -10.07
N PHE A 276 -13.24 -12.41 -10.35
CA PHE A 276 -14.22 -12.83 -9.34
C PHE A 276 -13.85 -14.17 -8.66
N ASP A 277 -13.29 -15.13 -9.39
CA ASP A 277 -12.79 -16.41 -8.80
C ASP A 277 -11.76 -16.18 -7.68
N ARG A 278 -10.83 -15.24 -7.89
CA ARG A 278 -9.82 -14.88 -6.88
C ARG A 278 -10.46 -14.19 -5.68
N LEU A 279 -11.44 -13.32 -5.92
CA LEU A 279 -12.17 -12.65 -4.86
C LEU A 279 -12.98 -13.65 -4.01
N GLN A 280 -13.61 -14.66 -4.62
CA GLN A 280 -14.33 -15.70 -3.87
C GLN A 280 -13.41 -16.52 -2.96
N LYS A 281 -12.17 -16.78 -3.41
CA LYS A 281 -11.13 -17.40 -2.58
C LYS A 281 -10.68 -16.54 -1.39
N ARG A 282 -11.01 -15.25 -1.39
CA ARG A 282 -10.70 -14.30 -0.30
C ARG A 282 -11.89 -14.10 0.63
N GLY A 283 -13.03 -13.72 0.06
CA GLY A 283 -14.17 -13.18 0.80
C GLY A 283 -14.88 -14.14 1.75
N ARG A 284 -14.58 -15.43 1.71
CA ARG A 284 -15.18 -16.47 2.56
C ARG A 284 -14.24 -16.97 3.66
N LEU A 285 -12.97 -16.56 3.65
CA LEU A 285 -11.99 -17.01 4.62
C LEU A 285 -12.17 -16.29 5.95
N THR A 286 -12.14 -17.05 7.04
CA THR A 286 -12.29 -16.53 8.41
C THR A 286 -11.09 -16.86 9.30
N GLN A 287 -10.30 -17.89 8.96
CA GLN A 287 -9.12 -18.25 9.71
C GLN A 287 -7.97 -17.29 9.40
N ALA A 288 -7.41 -16.65 10.44
CA ALA A 288 -6.41 -15.60 10.29
C ALA A 288 -5.16 -16.04 9.50
N ALA A 289 -4.72 -17.30 9.64
CA ALA A 289 -3.57 -17.82 8.91
C ALA A 289 -3.84 -17.93 7.40
N GLU A 290 -5.02 -18.44 7.03
CA GLU A 290 -5.44 -18.58 5.63
C GLU A 290 -5.66 -17.20 4.99
N VAL A 291 -6.29 -16.27 5.72
CA VAL A 291 -6.47 -14.88 5.29
C VAL A 291 -5.13 -14.21 5.01
N ARG A 292 -4.14 -14.36 5.90
CA ARG A 292 -2.80 -13.78 5.70
C ARG A 292 -2.15 -14.32 4.44
N GLN A 293 -2.17 -15.64 4.24
CA GLN A 293 -1.59 -16.25 3.03
C GLN A 293 -2.32 -15.78 1.76
N ALA A 294 -3.65 -15.77 1.79
CA ALA A 294 -4.47 -15.33 0.67
C ALA A 294 -4.28 -13.85 0.32
N ALA A 295 -3.93 -12.99 1.30
CA ALA A 295 -3.64 -11.57 1.05
C ALA A 295 -2.36 -11.37 0.23
N VAL A 296 -1.43 -12.32 0.33
CA VAL A 296 -0.20 -12.33 -0.46
C VAL A 296 -0.44 -12.97 -1.84
N ASP A 297 -1.26 -14.02 -1.91
CA ASP A 297 -1.53 -14.75 -3.15
C ASP A 297 -2.52 -14.05 -4.08
N TYR A 298 -3.54 -13.42 -3.49
CA TYR A 298 -4.64 -12.72 -4.16
C TYR A 298 -4.88 -11.36 -3.46
N PRO A 299 -3.94 -10.41 -3.55
CA PRO A 299 -4.10 -9.10 -2.94
C PRO A 299 -5.38 -8.42 -3.43
N ALA A 300 -6.15 -7.90 -2.49
CA ALA A 300 -7.35 -7.14 -2.75
C ALA A 300 -7.03 -5.67 -2.99
N THR A 301 -7.79 -5.04 -3.88
CA THR A 301 -7.74 -3.62 -4.18
C THR A 301 -9.14 -3.05 -4.05
N TYR A 302 -9.25 -1.93 -3.35
CA TYR A 302 -10.46 -1.15 -3.21
C TYR A 302 -10.46 -0.03 -4.24
N PHE A 303 -11.42 -0.05 -5.16
CA PHE A 303 -11.67 1.04 -6.08
C PHE A 303 -12.80 1.91 -5.52
N GLY A 304 -12.44 3.05 -4.93
CA GLY A 304 -13.40 4.03 -4.44
C GLY A 304 -14.04 4.75 -5.63
N PHE A 305 -15.36 4.89 -5.61
CA PHE A 305 -16.09 5.67 -6.62
C PHE A 305 -16.90 6.81 -5.99
N ASP A 306 -17.00 6.91 -4.66
CA ASP A 306 -17.62 8.06 -4.00
C ASP A 306 -16.98 8.40 -2.64
N LEU A 307 -17.00 9.70 -2.30
CA LEU A 307 -16.61 10.23 -0.99
C LEU A 307 -17.88 10.77 -0.33
N LEU A 308 -18.34 10.08 0.71
CA LEU A 308 -19.64 10.33 1.33
C LEU A 308 -19.56 11.23 2.56
N ALA A 309 -18.44 11.16 3.29
CA ALA A 309 -18.18 11.99 4.46
C ALA A 309 -16.69 12.25 4.64
N PHE A 310 -16.36 13.42 5.20
CA PHE A 310 -14.97 13.82 5.45
C PHE A 310 -14.93 14.83 6.60
N GLU A 311 -14.10 14.59 7.63
CA GLU A 311 -13.79 15.52 8.73
C GLU A 311 -15.03 16.20 9.36
N GLY A 312 -16.09 15.41 9.60
CA GLY A 312 -17.34 15.92 10.19
C GLY A 312 -18.30 16.61 9.22
N PHE A 313 -18.01 16.61 7.92
CA PHE A 313 -18.90 17.07 6.86
C PHE A 313 -19.61 15.90 6.19
N ASP A 314 -20.86 16.13 5.81
CA ASP A 314 -21.68 15.23 4.99
C ASP A 314 -21.61 15.67 3.54
N LEU A 315 -20.98 14.88 2.68
CA LEU A 315 -20.80 15.24 1.28
C LEU A 315 -21.95 14.77 0.39
N ARG A 316 -22.82 13.85 0.86
CA ARG A 316 -23.89 13.25 0.04
C ARG A 316 -24.80 14.25 -0.67
N PRO A 317 -25.14 15.43 -0.09
CA PRO A 317 -25.94 16.45 -0.78
C PRO A 317 -25.19 17.22 -1.88
N LEU A 318 -23.85 17.13 -1.94
CA LEU A 318 -23.05 17.83 -2.94
C LEU A 318 -23.14 17.14 -4.31
N PRO A 319 -22.90 17.88 -5.41
CA PRO A 319 -22.81 17.30 -6.75
C PRO A 319 -21.76 16.18 -6.83
N LEU A 320 -22.10 15.07 -7.51
CA LEU A 320 -21.21 13.91 -7.67
C LEU A 320 -19.82 14.29 -8.19
N ALA A 321 -19.74 15.18 -9.17
CA ALA A 321 -18.47 15.65 -9.73
C ALA A 321 -17.55 16.27 -8.65
N ALA A 322 -18.11 17.03 -7.71
CA ALA A 322 -17.33 17.63 -6.63
C ALA A 322 -16.83 16.55 -5.64
N ARG A 323 -17.67 15.58 -5.30
CA ARG A 323 -17.29 14.46 -4.42
C ARG A 323 -16.15 13.64 -5.02
N LYS A 324 -16.21 13.41 -6.33
CA LYS A 324 -15.17 12.72 -7.12
C LYS A 324 -13.83 13.46 -7.15
N THR A 325 -13.83 14.76 -7.39
CA THR A 325 -12.62 15.58 -7.30
C THR A 325 -11.99 15.51 -5.91
N LEU A 326 -12.81 15.57 -4.86
CA LEU A 326 -12.34 15.45 -3.48
C LEU A 326 -11.83 14.04 -3.16
N LEU A 327 -12.51 12.99 -3.65
CA LEU A 327 -12.09 11.60 -3.49
C LEU A 327 -10.68 11.37 -4.04
N GLN A 328 -10.37 11.91 -5.22
CA GLN A 328 -9.03 11.84 -5.81
C GLN A 328 -7.93 12.46 -4.91
N SER A 329 -8.29 13.47 -4.10
CA SER A 329 -7.35 14.13 -3.18
C SER A 329 -7.17 13.37 -1.87
N VAL A 330 -8.10 12.47 -1.54
CA VAL A 330 -8.14 11.68 -0.31
C VAL A 330 -7.44 10.33 -0.47
N VAL A 331 -7.57 9.70 -1.63
CA VAL A 331 -7.02 8.36 -1.89
C VAL A 331 -5.53 8.46 -2.27
N PRO A 332 -4.65 7.57 -1.75
CA PRO A 332 -3.25 7.51 -2.16
C PRO A 332 -3.08 7.31 -3.67
N THR A 333 -1.97 7.80 -4.22
CA THR A 333 -1.64 7.62 -5.66
C THR A 333 -1.16 6.21 -6.02
N ALA A 334 -0.83 5.40 -5.01
CA ALA A 334 -0.52 3.99 -5.14
C ALA A 334 -0.90 3.28 -3.83
N GLY A 335 -1.37 2.04 -3.91
CA GLY A 335 -1.68 1.24 -2.73
C GLY A 335 -2.88 0.33 -2.92
N ALA A 336 -3.42 -0.14 -1.78
CA ALA A 336 -4.63 -0.97 -1.77
C ALA A 336 -5.91 -0.16 -2.04
N LEU A 337 -5.87 1.16 -1.86
CA LEU A 337 -6.96 2.08 -2.17
C LEU A 337 -6.63 2.82 -3.47
N ASN A 338 -7.54 2.74 -4.43
CA ASN A 338 -7.45 3.42 -5.73
C ASN A 338 -8.72 4.23 -6.00
N TYR A 339 -8.55 5.27 -6.81
CA TYR A 339 -9.63 6.06 -7.41
C TYR A 339 -9.47 6.03 -8.93
#